data_AF-A0A0G0FS55-F1
#
_entry.id   AF-A0A0G0FS55-F1
#
_cell.length_a   1.000
_cell.length_b   1.000
_cell.length_c   1.000
_cell.angle_alpha   90.00
_cell.angle_beta   90.00
_cell.angle_gamma   90.00
#
_symmetry.space_group_name_H-M   'P 1'
#
loop_
_entity.id
_entity.type
_entity.pdbx_description
1 polymer ?
#
loop_
_entity_poly.entity_id
_entity_poly.type
_entity_poly.pdbx_seq_one_letter_code
_entity_poly.pdbx_strand_id
1 'polypeptide(L)'
;MAEETGFQTLSDIFKNKQQKKVKPPAYQWQDFALQIIKDLHIPAFKRNSVFKICKDKPRAFVETCVADTKELCKSGEMWKYFFKVVADKSLGSARDDKKIKT
;
A
#
# COMPACT_ATOMS: atom_id res chain seq x y z
N MET A 1 4.61 55.57 0.11
CA MET A 1 3.23 55.10 0.33
C MET A 1 3.00 53.92 -0.60
N ALA A 2 2.34 52.89 -0.05
CA ALA A 2 1.80 51.68 -0.67
C ALA A 2 2.79 50.61 -1.18
N GLU A 3 3.07 49.67 -0.28
CA GLU A 3 3.41 48.27 -0.55
C GLU A 3 2.13 47.54 -0.92
N GLU A 4 2.07 46.83 -2.06
CA GLU A 4 0.92 46.00 -2.43
C GLU A 4 1.43 44.59 -2.76
N THR A 5 1.07 43.68 -1.85
CA THR A 5 1.42 42.28 -1.76
C THR A 5 1.02 41.49 -3.01
N GLY A 6 2.01 40.86 -3.65
CA GLY A 6 1.80 39.88 -4.71
C GLY A 6 1.18 38.59 -4.16
N PHE A 7 -0.14 38.60 -3.97
CA PHE A 7 -0.91 37.39 -3.67
C PHE A 7 -0.93 36.52 -4.94
N GLN A 8 0.04 35.61 -5.03
CA GLN A 8 0.07 34.59 -6.06
C GLN A 8 -1.23 33.79 -5.98
N THR A 9 -2.02 33.86 -7.03
CA THR A 9 -3.34 33.25 -7.11
C THR A 9 -3.22 31.74 -6.83
N LEU A 10 -3.96 31.25 -5.83
CA LEU A 10 -4.02 29.83 -5.43
C LEU A 10 -4.36 28.89 -6.61
N SER A 11 -4.93 29.44 -7.68
CA SER A 11 -5.18 28.77 -8.96
C SER A 11 -3.91 28.33 -9.70
N ASP A 12 -2.77 29.01 -9.50
CA ASP A 12 -1.50 28.68 -10.15
C ASP A 12 -0.83 27.45 -9.52
N ILE A 13 -0.95 27.31 -8.19
CA ILE A 13 -0.43 26.17 -7.42
C ILE A 13 -1.11 24.85 -7.86
N PHE A 14 -2.39 24.90 -8.27
CA PHE A 14 -3.12 23.71 -8.71
C PHE A 14 -2.72 23.23 -10.12
N LYS A 15 -2.15 24.10 -10.96
CA LYS A 15 -1.70 23.74 -12.31
C LYS A 15 -0.34 23.03 -12.33
N ASN A 16 0.48 23.18 -11.29
CA ASN A 16 1.83 22.63 -11.26
C ASN A 16 1.92 21.14 -10.89
N LYS A 17 0.80 20.45 -10.59
CA LYS A 17 0.80 19.03 -10.18
C LYS A 17 1.06 18.03 -11.31
N GLN A 18 1.22 18.51 -12.55
CA GLN A 18 1.46 17.67 -13.72
C GLN A 18 2.93 17.58 -14.15
N GLN A 19 3.84 18.32 -13.51
CA GLN A 19 5.22 18.34 -13.96
C GLN A 19 6.06 17.25 -13.27
N LYS A 20 6.26 16.17 -14.03
CA LYS A 20 7.35 15.19 -13.93
C LYS A 20 7.53 14.56 -12.55
N LYS A 21 6.80 13.46 -12.32
CA LYS A 21 7.20 12.43 -11.34
C LYS A 21 8.53 11.83 -11.78
N VAL A 22 9.63 12.50 -11.44
CA VAL A 22 10.95 11.88 -11.32
C VAL A 22 10.71 10.69 -10.38
N LYS A 23 10.78 9.47 -10.91
CA LYS A 23 10.57 8.26 -10.10
C LYS A 23 11.66 8.32 -9.02
N PRO A 24 11.31 8.56 -7.74
CA PRO A 24 12.31 8.53 -6.67
C PRO A 24 12.99 7.15 -6.68
N PRO A 25 14.21 7.03 -6.13
CA PRO A 25 14.94 5.76 -6.09
C PRO A 25 13.96 4.65 -5.67
N ALA A 26 13.78 3.67 -6.57
CA ALA A 26 12.71 2.69 -6.46
C ALA A 26 12.96 1.84 -5.22
N TYR A 27 12.34 2.22 -4.10
CA TYR A 27 12.42 1.43 -2.89
C TYR A 27 11.81 0.07 -3.19
N GLN A 28 12.50 -1.01 -2.83
CA GLN A 28 12.09 -2.39 -3.13
C GLN A 28 10.64 -2.69 -2.69
N TRP A 29 10.18 -2.06 -1.60
CA TRP A 29 8.80 -2.20 -1.11
C TRP A 29 7.75 -1.52 -2.01
N GLN A 30 8.11 -0.49 -2.78
CA GLN A 30 7.20 0.17 -3.72
C GLN A 30 6.94 -0.70 -4.94
N ASP A 31 8.00 -1.28 -5.50
CA ASP A 31 7.88 -2.20 -6.64
C ASP A 31 7.07 -3.44 -6.25
N PHE A 32 7.34 -3.98 -5.06
CA PHE A 32 6.57 -5.07 -4.49
C PHE A 32 5.08 -4.72 -4.31
N ALA A 33 4.77 -3.55 -3.77
CA ALA A 33 3.39 -3.09 -3.65
C ALA A 33 2.70 -2.94 -5.01
N LEU A 34 3.41 -2.43 -6.02
CA LEU A 34 2.91 -2.32 -7.39
C LEU A 34 2.62 -3.70 -8.02
N GLN A 35 3.46 -4.70 -7.73
CA GLN A 35 3.24 -6.08 -8.17
C GLN A 35 1.95 -6.65 -7.57
N ILE A 36 1.76 -6.50 -6.26
CA ILE A 36 0.55 -6.97 -5.54
C ILE A 36 -0.71 -6.27 -6.08
N ILE A 37 -0.64 -4.96 -6.33
CA ILE A 37 -1.77 -4.20 -6.86
C ILE A 37 -2.21 -4.75 -8.22
N LYS A 38 -1.27 -5.13 -9.08
CA LYS A 38 -1.57 -5.74 -10.38
C LYS A 38 -2.18 -7.13 -10.21
N ASP A 39 -1.59 -7.94 -9.34
CA ASP A 39 -1.94 -9.34 -9.17
C ASP A 39 -3.34 -9.54 -8.55
N LEU A 40 -3.68 -8.78 -7.50
CA LEU A 40 -4.98 -8.83 -6.83
C LEU A 40 -6.03 -7.89 -7.46
N HIS A 41 -5.70 -7.22 -8.58
CA HIS A 41 -6.54 -6.22 -9.22
C HIS A 41 -7.06 -5.14 -8.24
N ILE A 42 -6.17 -4.58 -7.42
CA ILE A 42 -6.54 -3.66 -6.35
C ILE A 42 -6.95 -2.29 -6.95
N PRO A 43 -8.16 -1.80 -6.64
CA PRO A 43 -8.64 -0.54 -7.17
C PRO A 43 -7.86 0.67 -6.63
N ALA A 44 -7.83 1.76 -7.39
CA ALA A 44 -6.99 2.92 -7.12
C ALA A 44 -7.15 3.51 -5.71
N PHE A 45 -8.38 3.52 -5.18
CA PHE A 45 -8.71 4.07 -3.87
C PHE A 45 -8.12 3.27 -2.69
N LYS A 46 -7.65 2.03 -2.91
CA LYS A 46 -7.04 1.19 -1.87
C LYS A 46 -5.55 0.93 -2.06
N ARG A 47 -4.94 1.44 -3.13
CA ARG A 47 -3.49 1.37 -3.36
C ARG A 47 -2.70 1.97 -2.20
N ASN A 48 -3.11 3.12 -1.67
CA ASN A 48 -2.46 3.75 -0.52
C ASN A 48 -2.40 2.82 0.71
N SER A 49 -3.45 2.04 0.94
CA SER A 49 -3.46 1.05 2.03
C SER A 49 -2.46 -0.07 1.78
N VAL A 50 -2.33 -0.56 0.54
CA VAL A 50 -1.33 -1.57 0.17
C VAL A 50 0.09 -1.04 0.37
N PHE A 51 0.36 0.19 -0.09
CA PHE A 51 1.65 0.83 0.12
C PHE A 51 1.98 0.98 1.61
N LYS A 52 0.98 1.33 2.44
CA LYS A 52 1.16 1.42 3.89
C LYS A 52 1.50 0.05 4.50
N ILE A 53 0.79 -1.01 4.10
CA ILE A 53 1.05 -2.38 4.58
C ILE A 53 2.46 -2.84 4.17
N CYS A 54 2.87 -2.62 2.92
CA CYS A 54 4.19 -3.02 2.43
C CYS A 54 5.33 -2.21 3.06
N LYS A 55 5.04 -1.02 3.61
CA LYS A 55 6.01 -0.19 4.33
C LYS A 55 6.11 -0.56 5.81
N ASP A 56 4.98 -0.91 6.43
CA ASP A 56 4.86 -1.14 7.88
C ASP A 56 5.15 -2.59 8.28
N LYS A 57 4.81 -3.55 7.40
CA LYS A 57 4.99 -4.99 7.65
C LYS A 57 6.19 -5.54 6.88
N PRO A 58 6.85 -6.60 7.40
CA PRO A 58 7.95 -7.25 6.69
C PRO A 58 7.43 -7.91 5.40
N ARG A 59 8.29 -7.96 4.37
CA ARG A 59 7.95 -8.54 3.06
C ARG A 59 7.40 -9.96 3.17
N ALA A 60 8.02 -10.82 3.99
CA ALA A 60 7.60 -12.20 4.18
C ALA A 60 6.14 -12.31 4.65
N PHE A 61 5.70 -11.44 5.56
CA PHE A 61 4.32 -11.41 6.04
C PHE A 61 3.34 -11.11 4.91
N VAL A 62 3.65 -10.10 4.11
CA VAL A 62 2.79 -9.67 3.00
C VAL A 62 2.75 -10.74 1.91
N GLU A 63 3.88 -11.38 1.62
CA GLU A 63 3.97 -12.48 0.65
C GLU A 63 3.12 -13.68 1.06
N THR A 64 3.16 -14.08 2.33
CA THR A 64 2.27 -15.12 2.88
C THR A 64 0.80 -14.70 2.75
N CYS A 65 0.44 -13.46 3.07
CA CYS A 65 -0.94 -12.99 2.94
C CYS A 65 -1.43 -13.01 1.48
N VAL A 66 -0.55 -12.69 0.53
CA VAL A 66 -0.84 -12.75 -0.91
C VAL A 66 -1.03 -14.18 -1.37
N ALA A 67 -0.15 -15.11 -0.96
CA ALA A 67 -0.26 -16.53 -1.27
C ALA A 67 -1.58 -17.12 -0.74
N ASP A 68 -1.89 -16.88 0.54
CA ASP A 68 -3.12 -17.33 1.20
C ASP A 68 -4.37 -16.79 0.47
N THR A 69 -4.34 -15.51 0.06
CA THR A 69 -5.43 -14.90 -0.72
C THR A 69 -5.59 -15.58 -2.08
N LYS A 70 -4.50 -15.92 -2.77
CA LYS A 70 -4.54 -16.61 -4.07
C LYS A 70 -5.09 -18.02 -3.97
N GLU A 71 -4.75 -18.74 -2.91
CA GLU A 71 -5.21 -20.11 -2.69
C GLU A 71 -6.70 -20.14 -2.34
N LEU A 72 -7.15 -19.21 -1.49
CA LEU A 72 -8.53 -19.15 -1.00
C LEU A 72 -9.51 -18.53 -1.99
N CYS A 73 -9.08 -17.53 -2.76
CA CYS A 73 -9.97 -16.79 -3.65
C CYS A 73 -9.60 -17.03 -5.11
N LYS A 74 -10.34 -17.93 -5.78
CA LYS A 74 -10.15 -18.25 -7.21
C LYS A 74 -11.01 -17.38 -8.14
N SER A 75 -12.05 -16.74 -7.61
CA SER A 75 -12.95 -15.84 -8.34
C SER A 75 -13.53 -14.77 -7.40
N GLY A 76 -13.54 -13.51 -7.83
CA GLY A 76 -14.18 -12.39 -7.09
C GLY A 76 -13.21 -11.31 -6.62
N GLU A 77 -13.59 -10.57 -5.58
CA GLU A 77 -12.85 -9.42 -5.06
C GLU A 77 -11.71 -9.85 -4.12
N MET A 78 -10.66 -10.45 -4.69
CA MET A 78 -9.45 -10.92 -3.98
C MET A 78 -8.87 -9.87 -3.01
N TRP A 79 -8.91 -8.59 -3.39
CA TRP A 79 -8.42 -7.49 -2.57
C TRP A 79 -9.12 -7.40 -1.20
N LYS A 80 -10.42 -7.70 -1.10
CA LYS A 80 -11.15 -7.68 0.19
C LYS A 80 -10.64 -8.76 1.13
N TYR A 81 -10.40 -9.96 0.59
CA TYR A 81 -9.85 -11.08 1.35
C TYR A 81 -8.44 -10.79 1.82
N PHE A 82 -7.60 -10.21 0.96
CA PHE A 82 -6.26 -9.77 1.37
C PHE A 82 -6.28 -8.83 2.56
N PHE A 83 -7.12 -7.79 2.56
CA PHE A 83 -7.22 -6.89 3.71
C PHE A 83 -7.77 -7.59 4.95
N LYS A 84 -8.68 -8.56 4.80
CA LYS A 84 -9.18 -9.37 5.91
C LYS A 84 -8.08 -10.24 6.51
N VAL A 85 -7.31 -10.97 5.69
CA VAL A 85 -6.19 -11.83 6.12
C VAL A 85 -5.11 -10.98 6.79
N VAL A 86 -4.77 -9.82 6.21
CA VAL A 86 -3.81 -8.89 6.83
C VAL A 86 -4.31 -8.39 8.18
N ALA A 87 -5.59 -8.04 8.31
CA ALA A 87 -6.18 -7.60 9.57
C ALA A 87 -6.21 -8.73 10.62
N ASP A 88 -6.62 -9.93 10.21
CA ASP A 88 -6.70 -11.11 11.07
C ASP A 88 -5.31 -11.52 11.59
N LYS A 89 -4.31 -11.60 10.71
CA LYS A 89 -2.92 -11.88 11.08
C LYS A 89 -2.30 -10.74 11.91
N SER A 90 -2.72 -9.50 11.69
CA SER A 90 -2.28 -8.37 12.53
C SER A 90 -2.83 -8.44 13.96
N LEU A 91 -3.99 -9.06 14.16
CA LEU A 91 -4.60 -9.30 15.48
C LEU A 91 -4.11 -10.64 16.08
N GLY A 92 -3.81 -11.62 15.23
CA GLY A 92 -3.42 -12.98 15.58
C GLY A 92 -1.95 -13.18 15.96
N SER A 93 -1.08 -12.17 15.77
CA SER A 93 0.35 -12.25 16.17
C SER A 93 0.59 -12.41 17.68
N ALA A 94 -0.46 -12.49 18.50
CA ALA A 94 -0.39 -12.88 19.91
C ALA A 94 -0.56 -14.40 20.15
N ARG A 95 -0.80 -15.23 19.12
CA ARG A 95 -1.12 -16.67 19.29
C ARG A 95 -0.07 -17.66 18.77
N ASP A 96 0.90 -17.24 17.97
CA ASP A 96 1.91 -18.12 17.37
C ASP A 96 3.33 -17.92 17.95
N ASP A 97 3.47 -18.02 19.27
CA ASP A 97 4.78 -18.16 19.96
C ASP A 97 4.77 -19.37 20.93
N LYS A 98 4.16 -20.49 20.53
CA LYS A 98 4.15 -21.74 21.35
C LYS A 98 4.55 -23.00 20.59
N LYS A 99 5.41 -22.86 19.59
CA LYS A 99 6.09 -24.01 18.98
C LYS A 99 7.43 -23.50 18.47
N ILE A 100 8.45 -23.44 19.32
CA ILE A 100 9.38 -24.55 19.57
C ILE A 100 10.02 -24.34 20.95
N LYS A 101 9.81 -25.28 21.86
CA LYS A 101 10.80 -25.58 22.90
C LYS A 101 10.85 -27.10 23.01
N THR A 102 12.02 -27.60 22.67
CA THR A 102 12.50 -28.99 22.71
C THR A 102 12.17 -29.67 24.03
#